data_AF-A0A2W2JYJ7-F1
#
_entry.id   AF-A0A2W2JYJ7-F1
#
_cell.length_a   1.000
_cell.length_b   1.000
_cell.length_c   1.000
_cell.angle_alpha   90.00
_cell.angle_beta   90.00
_cell.angle_gamma   90.00
#
_symmetry.space_group_name_H-M   'P 1'
#
loop_
_entity.id
_entity.type
_entity.pdbx_description
1 polymer ?
#
loop_
_entity_poly.entity_id
_entity_poly.type
_entity_poly.pdbx_seq_one_letter_code
_entity_poly.pdbx_strand_id
1 'polypeptide(L)'
;MTHAMLKGSNVPLDATTVRSVVRWTPGQGIPDVDASALLLGPDGRVRSDEDFVFYNQPRHPSGTVWRLGKKRVVDGLTDSVQTDLADVEPEVGRILLVASADGVTFDRVRALRILLYDAAVADGEPLAYFDIKPETGQETALICGELYRRGEGWKFRALGEGYS
;
A
#
# COMPACT_ATOMS: atom_id res chain seq x y z
N MET A 1 -0.18 -7.78 -18.69
CA MET A 1 -0.14 -9.06 -17.96
C MET A 1 0.09 -8.73 -16.49
N THR A 2 -0.70 -9.30 -15.59
CA THR A 2 -0.59 -9.10 -14.14
C THR A 2 0.61 -9.84 -13.57
N HIS A 3 1.47 -9.16 -12.79
CA HIS A 3 2.64 -9.78 -12.17
C HIS A 3 2.31 -10.33 -10.78
N ALA A 4 2.37 -11.65 -10.61
CA ALA A 4 2.39 -12.27 -9.28
C ALA A 4 3.78 -12.08 -8.66
N MET A 5 3.86 -11.48 -7.48
CA MET A 5 5.12 -11.09 -6.85
C MET A 5 5.50 -12.02 -5.70
N LEU A 6 6.80 -12.15 -5.47
CA LEU A 6 7.39 -12.77 -4.28
C LEU A 6 7.92 -11.67 -3.36
N LYS A 7 8.07 -11.96 -2.07
CA LYS A 7 8.70 -11.03 -1.12
C LYS A 7 10.08 -10.60 -1.66
N GLY A 8 10.33 -9.30 -1.69
CA GLY A 8 11.54 -8.66 -2.22
C GLY A 8 11.54 -8.43 -3.74
N SER A 9 10.65 -9.05 -4.51
CA SER A 9 10.58 -8.80 -5.96
C SER A 9 10.06 -7.40 -6.26
N ASN A 10 10.39 -6.88 -7.44
CA ASN A 10 9.98 -5.54 -7.86
C ASN A 10 9.66 -5.49 -9.35
N VAL A 11 8.77 -4.57 -9.73
CA VAL A 11 8.37 -4.30 -11.12
C VAL A 11 8.49 -2.81 -11.45
N PRO A 12 8.91 -2.43 -12.66
CA PRO A 12 8.81 -1.05 -13.11
C PRO A 12 7.35 -0.61 -13.24
N LEU A 13 7.10 0.69 -13.08
CA LEU A 13 5.80 1.30 -13.24
C LEU A 13 5.87 2.34 -14.36
N ASP A 14 5.13 2.06 -15.44
CA ASP A 14 4.94 3.01 -16.54
C ASP A 14 3.71 3.90 -16.31
N ALA A 15 2.85 3.55 -15.34
CA ALA A 15 1.67 4.32 -14.95
C ALA A 15 2.07 5.62 -14.24
N THR A 16 1.44 6.73 -14.61
CA THR A 16 1.64 8.03 -13.94
C THR A 16 0.90 8.12 -12.62
N THR A 17 -0.21 7.41 -12.50
CA THR A 17 -1.00 7.35 -11.26
C THR A 17 -1.31 5.90 -10.94
N VAL A 18 -1.01 5.47 -9.72
CA VAL A 18 -1.27 4.10 -9.27
C VAL A 18 -2.26 4.08 -8.11
N ARG A 19 -3.07 3.03 -8.07
CA ARG A 19 -3.96 2.72 -6.96
C ARG A 19 -3.49 1.43 -6.30
N SER A 20 -3.03 1.57 -5.07
CA SER A 20 -2.63 0.48 -4.19
C SER A 20 -3.83 0.04 -3.37
N VAL A 21 -4.26 -1.21 -3.55
CA VAL A 21 -5.44 -1.80 -2.91
C VAL A 21 -4.98 -2.88 -1.95
N VAL A 22 -5.20 -2.66 -0.65
CA VAL A 22 -5.07 -3.72 0.36
C VAL A 22 -6.41 -4.45 0.42
N ARG A 23 -6.39 -5.78 0.32
CA ARG A 23 -7.58 -6.64 0.33
C ARG A 23 -7.43 -7.73 1.38
N TRP A 24 -8.53 -8.06 2.07
CA TRP A 24 -8.61 -9.17 3.01
C TRP A 24 -10.01 -9.79 3.03
N THR A 25 -10.13 -11.02 3.50
CA THR A 25 -11.41 -11.70 3.68
C THR A 25 -12.03 -11.30 5.04
N PRO A 26 -13.26 -10.76 5.07
CA PRO A 26 -13.96 -10.48 6.32
C PRO A 26 -14.51 -11.75 6.96
N GLY A 27 -14.76 -11.72 8.27
CA GLY A 27 -15.34 -12.85 8.99
C GLY A 27 -15.43 -12.58 10.49
N GLN A 28 -16.08 -13.49 11.22
CA GLN A 28 -16.16 -13.38 12.67
C GLN A 28 -14.76 -13.43 13.29
N GLY A 29 -14.42 -12.42 14.10
CA GLY A 29 -13.11 -12.32 14.77
C GLY A 29 -11.95 -11.89 13.87
N ILE A 30 -12.20 -11.57 12.60
CA ILE A 30 -11.21 -10.95 11.71
C ILE A 30 -11.25 -9.44 11.92
N PRO A 31 -10.13 -8.78 12.22
CA PRO A 31 -10.12 -7.34 12.46
C PRO A 31 -10.38 -6.56 11.17
N ASP A 32 -10.78 -5.31 11.36
CA ASP A 32 -10.78 -4.34 10.26
C ASP A 32 -9.33 -3.93 9.96
N VAL A 33 -9.02 -3.72 8.68
CA VAL A 33 -7.67 -3.38 8.21
C VAL A 33 -7.70 -2.01 7.56
N ASP A 34 -6.83 -1.11 8.01
CA ASP A 34 -6.66 0.21 7.43
C ASP A 34 -5.38 0.26 6.57
N ALA A 35 -5.54 0.74 5.34
CA ALA A 35 -4.44 1.09 4.47
C ALA A 35 -3.98 2.52 4.75
N SER A 36 -2.67 2.71 4.80
CA SER A 36 -2.02 4.00 4.97
C SER A 36 -0.77 4.11 4.09
N ALA A 37 -0.25 5.32 3.95
CA ALA A 37 0.98 5.58 3.24
C ALA A 37 1.91 6.50 4.03
N LEU A 38 3.21 6.19 4.01
CA LEU A 38 4.27 7.02 4.60
C LEU A 38 5.19 7.49 3.48
N LEU A 39 5.25 8.80 3.26
CA LEU A 39 6.14 9.42 2.28
C LEU A 39 7.50 9.65 2.95
N LEU A 40 8.55 9.06 2.39
CA LEU A 40 9.88 9.08 3.00
C LEU A 40 10.83 9.97 2.19
N GLY A 41 11.51 10.85 2.92
CA GLY A 41 12.60 11.66 2.44
C GLY A 41 13.88 10.87 2.17
N PRO A 42 14.99 11.57 1.84
CA PRO A 42 16.27 10.94 1.48
C PRO A 42 16.92 10.14 2.61
N ASP A 43 16.60 10.45 3.87
CA ASP A 43 17.08 9.75 5.06
C ASP A 43 16.25 8.51 5.42
N GLY A 44 15.21 8.21 4.63
CA GLY A 44 14.30 7.09 4.85
C GLY A 44 13.30 7.34 5.98
N ARG A 45 13.05 8.60 6.36
CA ARG A 45 12.07 8.99 7.37
C ARG A 45 10.99 9.90 6.79
N VAL A 46 9.86 9.99 7.47
CA VAL A 46 8.88 11.06 7.22
C VAL A 46 9.50 12.40 7.57
N ARG A 47 9.24 13.44 6.78
CA ARG A 47 9.80 14.79 6.98
C ARG A 47 8.99 15.57 8.02
N SER A 48 7.70 15.28 8.10
CA SER A 48 6.74 15.81 9.09
C SER A 48 5.58 14.82 9.28
N ASP A 49 4.70 15.09 10.24
CA ASP A 49 3.46 14.31 10.44
C ASP A 49 2.52 14.38 9.20
N GLU A 50 2.73 15.36 8.32
CA GLU A 50 1.94 15.52 7.09
C GLU A 50 2.26 14.43 6.05
N ASP A 51 3.48 13.87 6.09
CA ASP A 51 3.93 12.76 5.21
C ASP A 51 3.27 11.41 5.57
N PHE A 52 2.34 11.39 6.54
CA PHE A 52 1.55 10.21 6.89
C PHE A 52 0.10 10.36 6.41
N VAL A 53 -0.29 9.54 5.43
CA VAL A 53 -1.66 9.48 4.90
C VAL A 53 -2.38 8.28 5.49
N PHE A 54 -3.43 8.54 6.27
CA PHE A 54 -4.21 7.50 6.96
C PHE A 54 -5.66 7.98 7.19
N TYR A 55 -6.47 7.26 7.97
CA TYR A 55 -7.90 7.56 8.07
C TYR A 55 -8.25 8.96 8.62
N ASN A 56 -7.48 9.51 9.57
CA ASN A 56 -7.71 10.87 10.09
C ASN A 56 -7.06 11.97 9.24
N GLN A 57 -6.11 11.61 8.38
CA GLN A 57 -5.44 12.51 7.43
C GLN A 57 -5.44 11.85 6.05
N PRO A 58 -6.61 11.79 5.36
CA PRO A 58 -6.78 10.96 4.17
C PRO A 58 -6.08 11.53 2.92
N ARG A 59 -5.43 12.68 3.00
CA ARG A 59 -4.77 13.33 1.86
C ARG A 59 -3.50 14.04 2.33
N HIS A 60 -2.40 13.81 1.61
CA HIS A 60 -1.16 14.55 1.77
C HIS A 60 -1.36 16.02 1.31
N PRO A 61 -0.75 17.03 1.93
CA PRO A 61 -0.93 18.43 1.55
C PRO A 61 -0.60 18.77 0.09
N SER A 62 0.39 18.09 -0.52
CA SER A 62 0.69 18.27 -1.95
C SER A 62 -0.40 17.74 -2.87
N GLY A 63 -1.32 16.91 -2.36
CA GLY A 63 -2.42 16.33 -3.12
C GLY A 63 -2.05 15.12 -3.98
N THR A 64 -0.79 14.70 -3.98
CA THR A 64 -0.27 13.60 -4.81
C THR A 64 -0.54 12.23 -4.22
N VAL A 65 -0.78 12.13 -2.91
CA VAL A 65 -1.13 10.87 -2.22
C VAL A 65 -2.41 11.05 -1.41
N TRP A 66 -3.37 10.14 -1.59
CA TRP A 66 -4.61 10.16 -0.84
C TRP A 66 -5.24 8.77 -0.69
N ARG A 67 -5.91 8.56 0.45
CA ARG A 67 -6.70 7.38 0.74
C ARG A 67 -8.09 7.51 0.12
N LEU A 68 -8.53 6.46 -0.57
CA LEU A 68 -9.87 6.34 -1.15
C LEU A 68 -10.88 5.71 -0.18
N GLY A 69 -10.38 5.05 0.86
CA GLY A 69 -11.18 4.46 1.93
C GLY A 69 -11.68 3.05 1.61
N LYS A 70 -12.39 2.49 2.59
CA LYS A 70 -12.80 1.08 2.58
C LYS A 70 -13.96 0.82 1.63
N LYS A 71 -13.92 -0.33 0.95
CA LYS A 71 -15.00 -0.81 0.09
C LYS A 71 -15.19 -2.32 0.25
N ARG A 72 -16.44 -2.77 0.14
CA ARG A 72 -16.78 -4.18 -0.02
C ARG A 72 -16.80 -4.54 -1.50
N VAL A 73 -16.08 -5.60 -1.84
CA VAL A 73 -16.03 -6.19 -3.18
C VAL A 73 -16.44 -7.67 -3.10
N VAL A 74 -16.64 -8.30 -4.25
CA VAL A 74 -17.01 -9.73 -4.32
C VAL A 74 -15.98 -10.60 -3.57
N ASP A 75 -14.69 -10.28 -3.71
CA ASP A 75 -13.59 -11.06 -3.14
C ASP A 75 -13.20 -10.68 -1.69
N GLY A 76 -13.93 -9.77 -1.03
CA GLY A 76 -13.65 -9.39 0.36
C GLY A 76 -13.85 -7.91 0.68
N LEU A 77 -13.11 -7.43 1.67
CA LEU A 77 -13.00 -6.00 2.00
C LEU A 77 -11.70 -5.46 1.45
N THR A 78 -11.72 -4.17 1.11
CA THR A 78 -10.57 -3.44 0.59
C THR A 78 -10.44 -2.11 1.29
N ASP A 79 -9.22 -1.60 1.34
CA ASP A 79 -8.89 -0.20 1.57
C ASP A 79 -7.82 0.20 0.56
N SER A 80 -7.75 1.47 0.19
CA SER A 80 -6.94 1.88 -0.97
C SER A 80 -6.29 3.23 -0.80
N VAL A 81 -5.07 3.34 -1.29
CA VAL A 81 -4.32 4.59 -1.44
C VAL A 81 -4.03 4.80 -2.92
N GLN A 82 -4.29 6.01 -3.40
CA GLN A 82 -3.91 6.46 -4.73
C GLN A 82 -2.71 7.41 -4.64
N THR A 83 -1.81 7.26 -5.59
CA THR A 83 -0.58 8.03 -5.69
C THR A 83 -0.39 8.51 -7.13
N ASP A 84 -0.29 9.82 -7.30
CA ASP A 84 0.12 10.48 -8.53
C ASP A 84 1.65 10.56 -8.61
N LEU A 85 2.26 9.51 -9.17
CA LEU A 85 3.71 9.32 -9.22
C LEU A 85 4.42 10.41 -10.04
N ALA A 86 3.73 10.99 -11.02
CA ALA A 86 4.29 12.04 -11.88
C ALA A 86 4.55 13.32 -11.09
N ASP A 87 3.68 13.65 -10.13
CA ASP A 87 3.69 14.92 -9.40
C ASP A 87 4.26 14.81 -7.98
N VAL A 88 4.56 13.60 -7.48
CA VAL A 88 5.24 13.41 -6.18
C VAL A 88 6.53 14.24 -6.15
N GLU A 89 6.73 14.97 -5.06
CA GLU A 89 7.85 15.88 -4.92
C GLU A 89 9.22 15.17 -5.03
N PRO A 90 10.28 15.81 -5.57
CA PRO A 90 11.57 15.17 -5.78
C PRO A 90 12.26 14.67 -4.50
N GLU A 91 11.97 15.29 -3.36
CA GLU A 91 12.51 14.93 -2.05
C GLU A 91 11.96 13.59 -1.55
N VAL A 92 10.77 13.18 -2.02
CA VAL A 92 10.16 11.90 -1.67
C VAL A 92 10.71 10.82 -2.59
N GLY A 93 11.61 10.01 -2.04
CA GLY A 93 12.25 8.91 -2.77
C GLY A 93 11.48 7.59 -2.68
N ARG A 94 10.68 7.41 -1.62
CA ARG A 94 9.95 6.18 -1.30
C ARG A 94 8.60 6.52 -0.68
N ILE A 95 7.59 5.70 -0.97
CA ILE A 95 6.27 5.74 -0.34
C ILE A 95 5.97 4.33 0.15
N LEU A 96 5.93 4.13 1.46
CA LEU A 96 5.55 2.85 2.05
C LEU A 96 4.04 2.71 2.04
N LEU A 97 3.55 1.52 1.72
CA LEU A 97 2.13 1.17 1.73
C LEU A 97 1.92 0.19 2.88
N VAL A 98 1.21 0.65 3.91
CA VAL A 98 1.12 -0.04 5.20
C VAL A 98 -0.32 -0.49 5.45
N ALA A 99 -0.49 -1.74 5.86
CA ALA A 99 -1.72 -2.25 6.43
C ALA A 99 -1.58 -2.28 7.96
N SER A 100 -2.59 -1.80 8.68
CA SER A 100 -2.64 -1.85 10.14
C SER A 100 -4.00 -2.39 10.60
N ALA A 101 -4.03 -3.01 11.77
CA ALA A 101 -5.26 -3.49 12.41
C ALA A 101 -5.29 -2.98 13.85
N ASP A 102 -6.40 -2.34 14.26
CA ASP A 102 -6.49 -1.76 15.60
C ASP A 102 -6.65 -2.85 16.66
N GLY A 103 -5.74 -2.86 17.64
CA GLY A 103 -5.79 -3.72 18.83
C GLY A 103 -5.74 -5.23 18.57
N VAL A 104 -5.42 -5.68 17.35
CA VAL A 104 -5.45 -7.10 16.96
C VAL A 104 -4.26 -7.44 16.05
N THR A 105 -3.71 -8.63 16.25
CA THR A 105 -2.61 -9.18 15.47
C THR A 105 -3.06 -9.63 14.07
N PHE A 106 -2.13 -9.57 13.11
CA PHE A 106 -2.37 -9.96 11.72
C PHE A 106 -2.51 -11.47 11.48
N ASP A 107 -2.23 -12.32 12.47
CA ASP A 107 -2.42 -13.78 12.41
C ASP A 107 -3.90 -14.18 12.16
N ARG A 108 -4.84 -13.31 12.53
CA ARG A 108 -6.29 -13.46 12.29
C ARG A 108 -6.73 -12.97 10.92
N VAL A 109 -5.95 -12.12 10.26
CA VAL A 109 -6.30 -11.57 8.94
C VAL A 109 -6.12 -12.66 7.88
N ARG A 110 -7.17 -12.91 7.09
CA ARG A 110 -7.19 -13.98 6.08
C ARG A 110 -7.09 -13.40 4.67
N ALA A 111 -6.35 -14.10 3.81
CA ALA A 111 -6.15 -13.74 2.41
C ALA A 111 -5.70 -12.28 2.21
N LEU A 112 -4.79 -11.79 3.08
CA LEU A 112 -4.24 -10.45 2.95
C LEU A 112 -3.41 -10.34 1.67
N ARG A 113 -3.74 -9.36 0.85
CA ARG A 113 -3.08 -9.12 -0.44
C ARG A 113 -2.98 -7.62 -0.68
N ILE A 114 -1.88 -7.20 -1.29
CA ILE A 114 -1.79 -5.89 -1.96
C ILE A 114 -1.88 -6.09 -3.45
N LEU A 115 -2.71 -5.29 -4.11
CA LEU A 115 -2.85 -5.23 -5.56
C LEU A 115 -2.52 -3.81 -6.02
N LEU A 116 -1.80 -3.69 -7.12
CA LEU A 116 -1.44 -2.40 -7.70
C LEU A 116 -2.12 -2.25 -9.06
N TYR A 117 -2.87 -1.19 -9.23
CA TYR A 117 -3.57 -0.86 -10.48
C TYR A 117 -2.99 0.41 -11.08
N ASP A 118 -3.02 0.51 -12.40
CA ASP A 118 -3.00 1.80 -13.08
C ASP A 118 -4.34 2.50 -12.82
N ALA A 119 -4.31 3.70 -12.23
CA ALA A 119 -5.52 4.43 -11.90
C ALA A 119 -6.17 5.10 -13.12
N ALA A 120 -5.46 5.24 -14.24
CA ALA A 120 -5.98 5.81 -15.48
C ALA A 120 -6.83 4.81 -16.28
N VAL A 121 -6.65 3.50 -16.04
CA VAL A 121 -7.38 2.44 -16.73
C VAL A 121 -8.55 1.98 -15.87
N ALA A 122 -9.76 2.41 -16.25
CA ALA A 122 -11.00 1.92 -15.63
C ALA A 122 -11.14 0.41 -15.84
N ASP A 123 -11.50 -0.31 -14.78
CA ASP A 123 -11.72 -1.76 -14.78
C ASP A 123 -10.55 -2.62 -15.33
N GLY A 124 -9.33 -2.06 -15.31
CA GLY A 124 -8.13 -2.77 -15.71
C GLY A 124 -7.73 -3.87 -14.73
N GLU A 125 -7.05 -4.90 -15.25
CA GLU A 125 -6.36 -5.89 -14.42
C GLU A 125 -5.23 -5.22 -13.61
N PRO A 126 -4.90 -5.74 -12.42
CA PRO A 126 -3.79 -5.20 -11.64
C PRO A 126 -2.47 -5.36 -12.40
N LEU A 127 -1.60 -4.34 -12.30
CA LEU A 127 -0.23 -4.39 -12.80
C LEU A 127 0.57 -5.48 -12.09
N ALA A 128 0.36 -5.60 -10.77
CA ALA A 128 0.98 -6.59 -9.92
C ALA A 128 0.14 -6.89 -8.67
N TYR A 129 0.38 -8.04 -8.05
CA TYR A 129 -0.14 -8.35 -6.72
C TYR A 129 0.88 -9.14 -5.88
N PHE A 130 0.74 -9.03 -4.57
CA PHE A 130 1.54 -9.77 -3.60
C PHE A 130 0.66 -10.30 -2.47
N ASP A 131 0.70 -11.61 -2.26
CA ASP A 131 0.07 -12.27 -1.12
C ASP A 131 0.94 -12.10 0.12
N ILE A 132 0.39 -11.46 1.14
CA ILE A 132 1.13 -11.08 2.35
C ILE A 132 0.82 -12.09 3.45
N LYS A 133 1.86 -12.56 4.12
CA LYS A 133 1.75 -13.41 5.30
C LYS A 133 2.50 -12.75 6.46
N PRO A 134 1.90 -12.61 7.66
CA PRO A 134 2.65 -12.23 8.85
C PRO A 134 3.73 -13.27 9.13
N GLU A 135 4.91 -12.82 9.60
CA GLU A 135 6.06 -13.70 9.81
C GLU A 135 6.03 -14.35 11.18
N THR A 136 5.65 -13.57 12.20
CA THR A 136 5.63 -13.96 13.61
C THR A 136 4.21 -14.18 14.13
N GLY A 137 3.21 -13.58 13.47
CA GLY A 137 1.82 -13.56 13.91
C GLY A 137 1.55 -12.58 15.06
N GLN A 138 2.54 -11.79 15.49
CA GLN A 138 2.41 -10.75 16.51
C GLN A 138 2.39 -9.34 15.92
N GLU A 139 2.44 -9.23 14.60
CA GLU A 139 2.42 -7.95 13.90
C GLU A 139 1.07 -7.27 14.08
N THR A 140 1.09 -5.98 14.41
CA THR A 140 -0.08 -5.08 14.43
C THR A 140 -0.10 -4.14 13.23
N ALA A 141 1.02 -4.08 12.50
CA ALA A 141 1.15 -3.42 11.21
C ALA A 141 2.10 -4.19 10.28
N LEU A 142 1.83 -4.12 8.98
CA LEU A 142 2.61 -4.72 7.91
C LEU A 142 2.92 -3.69 6.84
N ILE A 143 4.18 -3.52 6.48
CA ILE A 143 4.55 -2.85 5.24
C ILE A 143 4.28 -3.83 4.09
N CYS A 144 3.17 -3.62 3.39
CA CYS A 144 2.73 -4.45 2.27
C CYS A 144 3.70 -4.37 1.09
N GLY A 145 4.19 -3.16 0.83
CA GLY A 145 5.13 -2.87 -0.25
C GLY A 145 5.52 -1.40 -0.27
N GLU A 146 6.30 -1.02 -1.27
CA GLU A 146 6.75 0.35 -1.46
C GLU A 146 6.71 0.76 -2.93
N LEU A 147 6.42 2.04 -3.16
CA LEU A 147 6.68 2.74 -4.41
C LEU A 147 8.02 3.46 -4.20
N TYR A 148 8.99 3.29 -5.10
CA TYR A 148 10.29 3.94 -4.96
C TYR A 148 10.86 4.40 -6.30
N ARG A 149 11.61 5.49 -6.27
CA ARG A 149 12.31 6.01 -7.45
C ARG A 149 13.52 5.13 -7.77
N ARG A 150 13.71 4.83 -9.06
CA ARG A 150 14.90 4.14 -9.57
C ARG A 150 15.22 4.63 -10.98
N GLY A 151 16.36 5.33 -11.12
CA GLY A 151 16.68 6.02 -12.37
C GLY A 151 15.66 7.14 -12.61
N GLU A 152 15.09 7.20 -13.81
CA GLU A 152 14.11 8.22 -14.19
C GLU A 152 12.66 7.84 -13.87
N GLY A 153 12.42 6.62 -13.38
CA GLY A 153 11.07 6.09 -13.18
C GLY A 153 10.79 5.61 -11.76
N TRP A 154 9.56 5.14 -11.57
CA TRP A 154 9.08 4.52 -10.35
C TRP A 154 9.03 3.01 -10.47
N LYS A 155 9.19 2.33 -9.33
CA LYS A 155 9.06 0.88 -9.21
C LYS A 155 8.20 0.54 -8.01
N PHE A 156 7.48 -0.57 -8.08
CA PHE A 156 6.84 -1.19 -6.92
C PHE A 156 7.69 -2.36 -6.43
N ARG A 157 7.87 -2.48 -5.11
CA ARG A 157 8.50 -3.65 -4.47
C ARG A 157 7.55 -4.26 -3.44
N ALA A 158 7.42 -5.58 -3.48
CA ALA A 158 6.70 -6.35 -2.47
C ALA A 158 7.58 -6.53 -1.23
N LEU A 159 7.11 -6.12 -0.05
CA LEU A 159 7.90 -6.17 1.19
C LEU A 159 7.35 -7.22 2.16
N GLY A 160 6.12 -7.05 2.65
CA GLY A 160 5.55 -7.95 3.67
C GLY A 160 6.39 -7.98 4.94
N GLU A 161 6.79 -6.81 5.44
CA GLU A 161 7.60 -6.67 6.67
C GLU A 161 6.70 -6.30 7.84
N GLY A 162 6.87 -7.02 8.95
CA GLY A 162 6.05 -6.90 10.17
C GLY A 162 6.59 -5.94 11.20
N TYR A 163 5.68 -5.26 11.91
CA TYR A 163 5.96 -4.39 13.05
C TYR A 163 4.98 -4.68 14.19
N SER A 164 5.47 -4.57 15.43
CA SER A 164 4.75 -4.82 16.68
C SER A 164 4.81 -3.62 17.61
#